data_AF-A0A382UML3-F1
#
_entry.id   AF-A0A382UML3-F1
#
_cell.length_a   1.000
_cell.length_b   1.000
_cell.length_c   1.000
_cell.angle_alpha   90.00
_cell.angle_beta   90.00
_cell.angle_gamma   90.00
#
_symmetry.space_group_name_H-M   'P 1'
#
loop_
_entity.id
_entity.type
_entity.pdbx_description
1 polymer ?
#
loop_
_entity_poly.entity_id
_entity_poly.type
_entity_poly.pdbx_seq_one_letter_code
_entity_poly.pdbx_strand_id
1 'polypeptide(L)' 'MKATQWTLLSLALALNAQADWKQWRGPGGQGHANAKLPTEWSETKNVKWRTPVPGKGWSSPVIEGNQIWVTTSF' A
#
# COMPACT_ATOMS: atom_id res chain seq x y z
N MET A 1 40.56 -35.16 16.44
CA MET A 1 40.43 -33.76 15.99
C MET A 1 39.49 -33.69 14.80
N LYS A 2 38.18 -33.44 15.01
CA LYS A 2 37.25 -32.82 14.03
C LYS A 2 36.09 -32.25 14.84
N ALA A 3 35.98 -30.92 14.91
CA ALA A 3 34.82 -30.26 15.50
C ALA A 3 33.78 -30.06 14.39
N THR A 4 32.60 -30.64 14.57
CA THR A 4 31.47 -30.53 13.64
C THR A 4 30.85 -29.15 13.81
N GLN A 5 30.97 -28.30 12.79
CA GLN A 5 30.42 -26.95 12.80
C GLN A 5 28.96 -26.98 12.38
N TRP A 6 28.07 -26.58 13.27
CA TRP A 6 26.64 -26.47 13.02
C TRP A 6 26.35 -25.07 12.47
N THR A 7 25.98 -24.97 11.20
CA THR A 7 25.56 -23.70 10.59
C THR A 7 24.06 -23.52 10.82
N LEU A 8 23.68 -22.53 11.65
CA LEU A 8 22.29 -22.07 11.77
C LEU A 8 21.95 -21.19 10.56
N LEU A 9 20.97 -21.63 9.76
CA LEU A 9 20.44 -20.84 8.64
C LEU A 9 19.32 -19.93 9.18
N SER A 10 19.58 -18.63 9.28
CA SER A 10 18.59 -17.63 9.68
C SER A 10 17.64 -17.32 8.53
N LEU A 11 16.34 -17.63 8.72
CA LEU A 11 15.27 -17.26 7.79
C LEU A 11 14.94 -15.77 7.97
N ALA A 12 15.37 -14.94 7.02
CA ALA A 12 14.97 -13.53 7.01
C ALA A 12 13.50 -13.43 6.60
N LEU A 13 12.61 -13.12 7.55
CA LEU A 13 11.25 -12.68 7.23
C LEU A 13 11.35 -11.34 6.50
N ALA A 14 11.03 -11.34 5.21
CA ALA A 14 10.81 -10.11 4.47
C ALA A 14 9.57 -9.42 5.06
N LEU A 15 9.80 -8.44 5.93
CA LEU A 15 8.79 -7.45 6.30
C LEU A 15 8.49 -6.66 5.03
N ASN A 16 7.50 -7.12 4.26
CA ASN A 16 6.85 -6.26 3.28
C ASN A 16 6.19 -5.14 4.08
N ALA A 17 6.85 -3.98 4.13
CA ALA A 17 6.24 -2.75 4.59
C ALA A 17 5.10 -2.41 3.61
N GLN A 18 3.94 -3.03 3.81
CA GLN A 18 2.72 -2.70 3.12
C GLN A 18 2.41 -1.23 3.42
N ALA A 19 2.17 -0.45 2.37
CA ALA A 19 1.77 0.95 2.49
C ALA A 19 0.29 1.05 2.88
N ASP A 20 -0.06 0.43 4.01
CA ASP A 20 -1.39 0.49 4.59
C ASP A 20 -1.76 1.96 4.85
N TRP A 21 -2.98 2.32 4.48
CA TRP A 21 -3.52 3.67 4.58
C TRP A 21 -4.94 3.58 5.11
N LYS A 22 -5.07 3.14 6.36
CA LYS A 22 -6.35 2.72 6.96
C LYS A 22 -7.28 3.88 7.36
N GLN A 23 -6.85 5.13 7.17
CA GLN A 23 -7.60 6.31 7.60
C GLN A 23 -7.36 7.50 6.68
N TRP A 24 -8.22 8.51 6.80
CA TRP A 24 -8.04 9.80 6.13
C TRP A 24 -6.65 10.37 6.47
N ARG A 25 -5.94 10.88 5.46
CA ARG A 25 -4.53 11.33 5.55
C ARG A 25 -3.52 10.30 6.05
N GLY A 26 -3.88 9.03 6.12
CA GLY A 26 -2.93 7.92 6.23
C GLY A 26 -2.34 7.72 7.61
N PRO A 27 -1.26 6.93 7.70
CA PRO A 27 -0.57 6.67 8.97
C PRO A 27 -0.15 8.00 9.62
N GLY A 28 -0.68 8.26 10.83
CA GLY A 28 -0.45 9.50 11.56
C GLY A 28 -1.32 10.70 11.17
N GLY A 29 -2.26 10.56 10.22
CA GLY A 29 -3.31 11.56 9.96
C GLY A 29 -2.84 12.87 9.34
N GLN A 30 -1.68 12.86 8.68
CA GLN A 30 -0.95 14.06 8.25
C GLN A 30 -0.89 14.23 6.71
N GLY A 31 -1.07 13.17 5.92
CA GLY A 31 -1.16 13.21 4.45
C GLY A 31 0.15 13.04 3.68
N HIS A 32 1.22 12.58 4.32
CA HIS A 32 2.55 12.39 3.79
C HIS A 32 2.82 10.91 3.61
N ALA A 33 3.44 10.60 2.46
CA ALA A 33 4.02 9.30 2.16
C ALA A 33 5.54 9.45 2.05
N ASN A 34 6.29 8.49 2.57
CA ASN A 34 7.74 8.41 2.36
C ASN A 34 8.04 7.67 1.04
N ALA A 35 7.69 8.29 -0.08
CA ALA A 35 7.85 7.72 -1.41
C ALA A 35 8.08 8.80 -2.47
N LYS A 36 8.76 8.45 -3.57
CA LYS A 36 8.83 9.28 -4.77
C LYS A 36 7.58 9.03 -5.59
N LEU A 37 6.61 9.96 -5.51
CA LEU A 37 5.34 9.86 -6.20
C LEU A 37 5.37 10.61 -7.54
N PRO A 38 4.64 10.12 -8.57
CA PRO A 38 4.52 10.85 -9.83
C PRO A 38 3.76 12.17 -9.63
N THR A 39 4.27 13.24 -10.25
CA THR A 39 3.74 14.60 -10.15
C THR A 39 2.89 15.02 -11.35
N GLU A 40 2.80 14.17 -12.37
CA GLU A 40 2.03 14.43 -13.58
C GLU A 40 1.02 13.30 -13.80
N TRP A 41 -0.19 13.63 -14.25
CA TRP A 41 -1.29 12.67 -14.38
C TRP A 41 -2.15 12.99 -15.60
N SER A 42 -2.72 11.96 -16.22
CA SER A 42 -3.80 12.08 -17.21
C SER A 42 -4.67 10.81 -17.19
N GLU A 43 -5.68 10.75 -18.05
CA GLU A 43 -6.49 9.53 -18.27
C GLU A 43 -5.67 8.29 -18.65
N THR A 44 -4.44 8.48 -19.15
CA THR A 44 -3.57 7.40 -19.61
C THR A 44 -2.16 7.43 -19.04
N LYS A 45 -1.71 8.57 -18.49
CA LYS A 45 -0.37 8.75 -17.93
C LYS A 45 -0.34 8.45 -16.45
N ASN A 46 0.62 7.63 -16.04
CA ASN A 46 0.83 7.21 -14.64
C ASN A 46 -0.37 6.46 -14.01
N VAL A 47 -1.29 5.94 -14.83
CA VAL A 47 -2.43 5.12 -14.39
C VAL A 47 -2.10 3.64 -14.56
N LYS A 48 -2.12 2.85 -13.46
CA LYS A 48 -1.89 1.40 -13.51
C LYS A 48 -3.14 0.61 -13.93
N TRP A 49 -4.32 1.05 -13.47
CA TRP A 49 -5.61 0.46 -13.79
C TRP A 49 -6.72 1.44 -13.43
N ARG A 50 -7.93 1.19 -13.95
CA ARG A 50 -9.15 1.92 -13.61
C ARG A 50 -10.33 0.95 -13.60
N THR A 51 -11.31 1.20 -12.74
CA THR A 51 -12.56 0.45 -12.68
C THR A 51 -13.73 1.41 -12.45
N PRO A 52 -14.89 1.21 -13.08
CA PRO A 52 -16.11 1.91 -12.71
C PRO A 52 -16.49 1.63 -11.26
N VAL A 53 -16.96 2.65 -10.54
CA VAL A 53 -17.54 2.53 -9.19
C VAL A 53 -19.00 3.00 -9.27
N PRO A 54 -19.99 2.20 -8.85
CA PRO A 54 -21.39 2.63 -8.83
C PRO A 54 -21.61 3.79 -7.87
N GLY A 55 -22.52 4.71 -8.19
CA GLY A 55 -22.89 5.83 -7.29
C GLY A 55 -21.85 6.95 -7.23
N LYS A 56 -21.93 7.77 -6.19
CA LYS A 56 -21.00 8.88 -5.89
C LYS A 56 -20.21 8.59 -4.63
N GLY A 57 -18.90 8.83 -4.65
CA GLY A 57 -18.03 8.73 -3.48
C GLY A 57 -17.44 10.09 -3.11
N TRP A 58 -17.52 10.45 -1.82
CA TRP A 58 -16.94 11.69 -1.29
C TRP A 58 -15.80 11.43 -0.28
N SER A 59 -15.61 10.16 0.13
CA SER A 59 -14.55 9.79 1.05
C SER A 59 -13.22 9.59 0.30
N SER A 60 -12.12 9.58 1.06
CA SER A 60 -10.88 9.00 0.56
C SER A 60 -10.98 7.47 0.59
N PRO A 61 -10.31 6.75 -0.34
CA PRO A 61 -10.13 5.31 -0.21
C PRO A 61 -9.26 4.99 1.01
N VAL A 62 -9.42 3.80 1.58
CA VAL A 62 -8.51 3.24 2.58
C VAL A 62 -7.90 1.94 2.08
N ILE A 63 -6.67 1.66 2.51
CA ILE A 63 -5.85 0.55 2.02
C ILE A 63 -5.42 -0.31 3.20
N GLU A 64 -5.66 -1.61 3.10
CA GLU A 64 -5.15 -2.60 4.04
C GLU A 64 -4.71 -3.83 3.24
N GLY A 65 -3.42 -4.14 3.32
CA GLY A 65 -2.86 -5.21 2.51
C GLY A 65 -2.96 -4.94 1.02
N ASN A 66 -3.46 -5.94 0.30
CA ASN A 66 -3.65 -5.87 -1.14
C ASN A 66 -5.10 -5.49 -1.50
N GLN A 67 -5.82 -4.82 -0.59
CA GLN A 67 -7.21 -4.45 -0.76
C GLN A 67 -7.43 -2.95 -0.60
N ILE A 68 -8.28 -2.41 -1.46
CA ILE A 68 -8.72 -1.01 -1.46
C ILE A 68 -10.21 -1.00 -1.12
N TRP A 69 -10.56 -0.22 -0.11
CA TRP A 69 -11.94 0.00 0.32
C TRP A 69 -12.38 1.40 -0.06
N VAL A 70 -13.57 1.50 -0.64
CA VAL A 70 -14.21 2.77 -1.04
C VAL A 70 -15.63 2.80 -0.52
N THR A 71 -16.12 3.99 -0.19
CA THR A 71 -17.53 4.22 0.13
C THR A 71 -18.23 4.86 -1.06
N THR A 72 -19.50 4.53 -1.25
CA THR A 72 -20.33 5.12 -2.31
C THR A 72 -21.75 5.33 -1.80
N SER A 73 -22.43 6.33 -2.35
CA SER A 73 -23.85 6.64 -2.15
C SER A 73 -24.60 6.56 -3.46
N PHE A 74 -25.84 6.06 -3.41
CA PHE A 74 -26.79 6.09 -4.52
C PHE A 74 -27.60 7.39 -4.50
#